data_AF-F5S5D4-F1
#
_entry.id   AF-F5S5D4-F1
#
_cell.length_a   1.000
_cell.length_b   1.000
_cell.length_c   1.000
_cell.angle_alpha   90.00
_cell.angle_beta   90.00
_cell.angle_gamma   90.00
#
_symmetry.space_group_name_H-M   'P 1'
#
loop_
_entity.id
_entity.type
_entity.pdbx_description
1 polymer ?
#
loop_
_entity_poly.entity_id
_entity_poly.type
_entity_poly.pdbx_seq_one_letter_code
_entity_poly.pdbx_strand_id
1 'polypeptide(L)' 'MWEAAHTEELKYYNAIADCLAQCAAAFGGGVAAFGDYPLLALLRWTHRAVLVTHGDDDD' A
#
# COMPACT_ATOMS: atom_id res chain seq x y z
N MET A 1 13.17 -19.59 16.03
CA MET A 1 12.02 -18.84 16.59
C MET A 1 12.15 -17.34 16.34
N TRP A 2 13.31 -16.72 16.60
CA TRP A 2 13.58 -15.30 16.28
C TRP A 2 13.58 -14.97 14.78
N GLU A 3 14.20 -15.81 13.94
CA GLU A 3 14.23 -15.59 12.49
C GLU A 3 12.85 -15.65 11.83
N ALA A 4 11.95 -16.51 12.35
CA ALA A 4 10.59 -16.62 11.84
C ALA A 4 9.79 -15.34 12.12
N ALA A 5 9.84 -14.82 13.36
CA ALA A 5 9.18 -13.57 13.72
C ALA A 5 9.72 -12.37 12.92
N HIS A 6 11.04 -12.29 12.73
CA HIS A 6 11.68 -11.24 11.93
C HIS A 6 11.29 -11.30 10.45
N THR A 7 11.20 -12.51 9.89
CA THR A 7 10.76 -12.72 8.51
C THR A 7 9.29 -12.36 8.32
N GLU A 8 8.44 -12.64 9.31
CA GLU A 8 7.03 -12.24 9.30
C GLU A 8 6.88 -10.72 9.41
N GLU A 9 7.60 -10.06 10.31
CA GLU A 9 7.60 -8.58 10.40
C GLU A 9 8.00 -7.94 9.06
N LEU A 10 9.07 -8.42 8.42
CA LEU A 10 9.51 -7.90 7.11
C LEU A 10 8.44 -8.03 6.03
N LYS A 11 7.64 -9.12 6.03
CA LYS A 11 6.52 -9.27 5.10
C LYS A 11 5.46 -8.20 5.31
N TYR A 12 5.13 -7.88 6.56
CA TYR A 12 4.16 -6.84 6.86
C TYR A 12 4.67 -5.44 6.51
N TYR A 13 5.95 -5.15 6.76
CA TYR A 13 6.56 -3.88 6.35
C TYR A 13 6.60 -3.71 4.83
N ASN A 14 6.92 -4.77 4.08
CA ASN A 14 6.88 -4.75 2.62
C ASN A 14 5.45 -4.50 2.10
N ALA A 15 4.44 -5.13 2.71
CA ALA A 15 3.05 -4.91 2.33
C ALA A 15 2.62 -3.44 2.54
N ILE A 16 3.05 -2.78 3.61
CA ILE A 16 2.76 -1.36 3.84
C ILE A 16 3.46 -0.49 2.80
N ALA A 17 4.73 -0.75 2.49
CA ALA A 17 5.47 -0.02 1.47
C ALA A 17 4.83 -0.15 0.07
N ASP A 18 4.38 -1.36 -0.28
CA ASP A 18 3.66 -1.61 -1.54
C ASP A 18 2.31 -0.87 -1.59
N CYS A 19 1.55 -0.85 -0.49
CA CYS A 19 0.31 -0.08 -0.39
C CYS A 19 0.54 1.42 -0.61
N LEU A 20 1.59 1.97 0.00
CA LEU A 20 1.96 3.38 -0.16
C LEU A 20 2.41 3.69 -1.59
N ALA A 21 3.19 2.79 -2.21
CA ALA A 21 3.63 2.93 -3.59
C ALA A 21 2.45 2.90 -4.57
N GLN A 22 1.49 1.99 -4.38
CA GLN A 22 0.26 1.94 -5.19
C GLN A 22 -0.57 3.22 -5.05
N CYS A 23 -0.75 3.72 -3.83
CA CYS A 23 -1.48 4.98 -3.62
C CYS A 23 -0.78 6.16 -4.31
N ALA A 24 0.54 6.25 -4.19
CA ALA A 24 1.33 7.28 -4.84
C ALA A 24 1.28 7.19 -6.37
N ALA A 25 1.28 5.98 -6.93
CA ALA A 25 1.17 5.75 -8.37
C ALA A 25 -0.22 6.13 -8.91
N ALA A 26 -1.30 5.79 -8.19
CA ALA A 26 -2.66 6.05 -8.65
C ALA A 26 -3.12 7.51 -8.45
N PHE A 27 -2.67 8.17 -7.38
CA PHE A 27 -3.18 9.50 -6.99
C PHE A 27 -2.14 10.62 -6.99
N GLY A 28 -0.85 10.31 -7.20
CA GLY A 28 0.24 11.29 -7.08
C GLY A 28 0.53 11.67 -5.62
N GLY A 29 1.42 12.65 -5.40
CA GLY A 29 1.77 13.13 -4.04
C GLY A 29 2.91 12.37 -3.34
N GLY A 30 3.33 11.22 -3.89
CA GLY A 30 4.48 10.45 -3.40
C GLY A 30 4.20 9.62 -2.14
N VAL A 31 5.06 8.64 -1.87
CA VAL A 31 4.91 7.66 -0.75
C VAL A 31 4.81 8.37 0.60
N ALA A 32 5.56 9.45 0.80
CA ALA A 32 5.58 10.21 2.05
C ALA A 32 4.21 10.82 2.40
N ALA A 33 3.45 11.29 1.40
CA ALA A 33 2.12 11.87 1.63
C ALA A 33 1.12 10.84 2.19
N PHE A 34 1.30 9.56 1.84
CA PHE A 34 0.45 8.48 2.35
C PHE A 34 1.00 7.84 3.64
N GLY A 35 2.28 8.07 3.95
CA GLY A 35 2.97 7.49 5.12
C GLY A 35 2.45 8.01 6.47
N ASP A 36 1.87 9.23 6.48
CA ASP A 36 1.29 9.83 7.67
C ASP A 36 -0.16 9.36 7.94
N TYR A 37 -0.76 8.58 7.04
CA TYR A 37 -2.12 8.09 7.22
C TYR A 37 -2.18 6.92 8.21
N PRO A 38 -3.22 6.85 9.05
CA PRO A 38 -3.46 5.67 9.86
C PRO A 38 -3.70 4.45 8.98
N LEU A 39 -3.28 3.26 9.43
CA LEU A 39 -3.32 2.01 8.66
C LEU A 39 -4.68 1.73 8.00
N LEU A 40 -5.78 1.99 8.71
CA LEU A 40 -7.14 1.83 8.18
C LEU A 40 -7.45 2.79 7.02
N ALA A 41 -6.95 4.02 7.06
CA ALA A 41 -7.10 4.96 5.96
C ALA A 41 -6.21 4.56 4.77
N LEU A 42 -4.99 4.09 5.03
CA LEU A 42 -4.10 3.57 4.00
C LEU A 42 -4.73 2.38 3.24
N LEU A 43 -5.33 1.44 3.96
CA LEU A 43 -6.05 0.30 3.35
C LEU A 43 -7.20 0.75 2.44
N ARG A 44 -7.97 1.76 2.86
CA ARG A 44 -9.08 2.31 2.04
C ARG A 44 -8.58 2.99 0.78
N TRP A 45 -7.49 3.77 0.88
CA TRP A 45 -6.87 4.42 -0.26
C TRP A 45 -6.26 3.42 -1.22
N THR A 46 -5.61 2.38 -0.71
CA THR A 46 -5.04 1.31 -1.53
C THR A 46 -6.12 0.56 -2.29
N HIS A 47 -7.23 0.20 -1.62
CA HIS A 47 -8.38 -0.40 -2.30
C HIS A 47 -8.95 0.51 -3.41
N ARG A 48 -9.01 1.82 -3.16
CA ARG A 48 -9.42 2.78 -4.19
C ARG A 48 -8.42 2.86 -5.34
N ALA A 49 -7.11 2.80 -5.05
CA ALA A 49 -6.07 2.75 -6.08
C ALA A 49 -6.25 1.53 -6.98
N VAL A 50 -6.43 0.35 -6.39
CA VAL A 50 -6.69 -0.91 -7.10
C VAL A 50 -7.90 -0.80 -8.02
N LEU A 51 -9.02 -0.24 -7.54
CA LEU A 51 -10.21 -0.03 -8.37
C LEU A 51 -9.99 0.93 -9.54
N VAL A 52 -9.19 1.99 -9.33
CA VAL A 52 -8.86 2.96 -10.39
C VAL A 52 -7.93 2.33 -11.41
N THR A 53 -6.91 1.60 -10.96
CA THR A 53 -5.92 0.97 -11.85
C THR A 53 -6.49 -0.22 -12.63
N HIS A 54 -7.45 -0.96 -12.05
CA HIS A 54 -8.12 -2.06 -12.76
C HIS A 54 -9.37 -1.63 -13.55
N GLY A 55 -9.91 -0.42 -13.29
CA GLY A 55 -11.02 0.12 -14.07
C GLY A 55 -10.65 0.49 -15.52
N ASP A 56 -9.35 0.60 -15.82
CA ASP A 56 -8.82 0.84 -17.17
C ASP A 56 -8.56 -0.46 -17.98
N ASP A 57 -8.73 -1.64 -17.38
CA ASP A 57 -8.44 -2.96 -18.01
C ASP A 57 -9.69 -3.62 -18.65
N ASP A 58 -10.83 -2.91 -18.74
CA ASP A 58 -12.12 -3.43 -19.26
C ASP A 58 -12.59 -2.70 -20.55
N ASP A 59 -11.70 -2.43 -21.51
CA ASP A 59 -12.04 -2.03 -22.91
C ASP A 59 -11.27 -2.85 -23.96
#